data_AF-A0A7C5N710-F1
#
_entry.id   AF-A0A7C5N710-F1
#
_cell.length_a   1.000
_cell.length_b   1.000
_cell.length_c   1.000
_cell.angle_alpha   90.00
_cell.angle_beta   90.00
_cell.angle_gamma   90.00
#
_symmetry.space_group_name_H-M   'P 1'
#
loop_
_entity.id
_entity.type
_entity.pdbx_description
1 polymer ?
#
loop_
_entity_poly.entity_id
_entity_poly.type
_entity_poly.pdbx_seq_one_letter_code
_entity_poly.pdbx_strand_id
1 'polypeptide(L)' 'RLGEGLRLEIETAAPAEETPAARRERERRERQQAAAEAIERDSGVKVLQEVFDARIVPETVHPIE' A
#
# COMPACT_ATOMS: atom_id res chain seq x y z
N ARG A 1 0.30 56.24 15.59
CA ARG A 1 -0.14 56.06 14.18
C ARG A 1 -0.31 54.57 13.96
N LEU A 2 -1.46 54.12 13.48
CA LEU A 2 -1.71 52.72 13.14
C LEU A 2 -2.14 52.70 11.67
N GLY A 3 -1.51 51.85 10.85
CA GLY A 3 -1.79 51.75 9.42
C GLY A 3 -0.56 51.85 8.50
N GLU A 4 0.61 51.36 8.91
CA GLU A 4 1.69 51.13 7.93
C GLU A 4 1.38 49.85 7.14
N GLY A 5 1.56 49.90 5.83
CA GLY A 5 1.15 48.83 4.90
C GLY A 5 1.93 47.54 5.15
N LEU A 6 1.21 46.44 5.37
CA LEU A 6 1.76 45.10 5.51
C LEU A 6 2.04 44.50 4.13
N ARG A 7 3.28 44.01 3.91
CA ARG A 7 3.59 43.15 2.78
C ARG A 7 3.26 41.71 3.16
N LEU A 8 2.36 41.09 2.40
CA LEU A 8 1.95 39.69 2.54
C LEU A 8 2.49 38.88 1.36
N GLU A 9 3.22 37.81 1.65
CA GLU A 9 3.68 36.83 0.66
C GLU A 9 3.03 35.48 0.99
N ILE A 10 2.43 34.84 -0.01
CA ILE A 10 1.77 33.54 0.12
C ILE A 10 2.46 32.59 -0.86
N GLU A 11 3.02 31.51 -0.33
CA GLU A 11 3.62 30.44 -1.12
C GLU A 11 2.79 29.17 -0.99
N THR A 12 2.49 28.52 -2.11
CA THR A 12 1.84 27.21 -2.14
C THR A 12 2.89 26.12 -2.12
N ALA A 13 2.97 25.34 -1.03
CA ALA A 13 3.86 24.19 -0.92
C ALA A 13 3.09 22.87 -1.13
N ALA A 14 3.77 21.86 -1.67
CA ALA A 14 3.27 20.49 -1.63
C ALA A 14 3.24 20.00 -0.18
N PRO A 15 2.27 19.14 0.22
CA PRO A 15 2.24 18.60 1.57
C PRO A 15 3.53 17.83 1.85
N ALA A 16 4.21 18.18 2.94
CA ALA A 16 5.47 17.58 3.37
C ALA A 16 5.31 16.12 3.84
N GLU A 17 4.08 15.75 4.19
CA GLU A 17 3.73 14.42 4.69
C GLU A 17 2.68 13.76 3.81
N GLU A 18 2.65 12.44 3.89
CA GLU A 18 1.66 11.64 3.20
C GLU A 18 0.24 11.99 3.65
N THR A 19 -0.66 12.20 2.69
CA THR A 19 -2.08 12.38 3.00
C THR A 19 -2.67 11.09 3.60
N PRO A 20 -3.66 11.17 4.50
CA PRO A 20 -4.31 9.98 5.06
C PRO A 20 -4.88 9.01 4.00
N ALA A 21 -5.29 9.51 2.84
CA ALA A 21 -5.77 8.67 1.73
C ALA A 21 -4.63 7.88 1.08
N ALA A 22 -3.49 8.53 0.82
CA ALA A 22 -2.30 7.86 0.28
C ALA A 22 -1.77 6.78 1.24
N ARG A 23 -1.81 7.06 2.55
CA ARG A 23 -1.42 6.10 3.58
C ARG A 23 -2.23 4.82 3.53
N ARG A 24 -3.55 4.93 3.47
CA ARG A 24 -4.46 3.77 3.38
C ARG A 24 -4.24 2.96 2.10
N GLU A 25 -3.98 3.63 0.97
CA GLU A 25 -3.67 2.94 -0.28
C GLU A 25 -2.36 2.16 -0.19
N ARG A 26 -1.32 2.76 0.42
CA ARG A 26 -0.06 2.05 0.65
C ARG A 26 -0.26 0.83 1.55
N GLU A 27 -0.91 0.98 2.70
CA GLU A 27 -1.17 -0.12 3.63
C GLU A 27 -1.99 -1.25 2.99
N ARG A 28 -2.95 -0.93 2.10
CA ARG A 28 -3.68 -1.97 1.33
C ARG A 28 -2.75 -2.72 0.39
N ARG A 29 -1.89 -2.01 -0.34
CA ARG A 29 -0.93 -2.62 -1.28
C ARG A 29 0.10 -3.49 -0.55
N GLU A 30 0.62 -3.01 0.58
CA GLU A 30 1.58 -3.76 1.40
C GLU A 30 0.97 -5.08 1.92
N ARG A 31 -0.27 -5.04 2.40
CA ARG A 31 -0.97 -6.26 2.83
C ARG A 31 -1.21 -7.24 1.68
N GLN A 32 -1.60 -6.74 0.51
CA GLN A 32 -1.79 -7.57 -0.68
C GLN A 32 -0.48 -8.26 -1.11
N GLN A 33 0.62 -7.51 -1.13
CA GLN A 33 1.95 -8.03 -1.46
C GLN A 33 2.39 -9.08 -0.44
N ALA A 34 2.22 -8.81 0.85
CA ALA A 34 2.55 -9.77 1.91
C ALA A 34 1.74 -11.07 1.79
N ALA A 35 0.46 -10.99 1.41
CA ALA A 35 -0.37 -12.16 1.19
C ALA A 35 0.11 -13.00 0.00
N ALA A 36 0.46 -12.36 -1.13
CA ALA A 36 1.03 -13.03 -2.29
C ALA A 36 2.33 -13.76 -1.94
N GLU A 37 3.24 -13.07 -1.26
CA GLU A 37 4.51 -13.66 -0.83
C GLU A 37 4.35 -14.81 0.17
N ALA A 38 3.36 -14.72 1.06
CA ALA A 38 3.08 -15.79 2.02
C ALA A 38 2.64 -17.06 1.29
N ILE A 39 1.70 -16.95 0.33
CA ILE A 39 1.23 -18.08 -0.47
C ILE A 39 2.35 -18.69 -1.32
N GLU A 40 3.21 -17.87 -1.94
CA GLU A 40 4.34 -18.36 -2.72
C GLU A 40 5.38 -19.11 -1.87
N ARG A 41 5.58 -18.69 -0.62
CA ARG A 41 6.56 -19.29 0.29
C ARG A 41 6.01 -20.47 1.07
N ASP A 42 4.69 -20.67 1.09
CA ASP A 42 4.01 -21.72 1.82
C ASP A 42 4.42 -23.12 1.31
N SER A 43 4.93 -23.96 2.21
CA SER A 43 5.37 -25.31 1.88
C SER A 43 4.23 -26.25 1.50
N GLY A 44 3.05 -26.09 2.10
CA GLY A 44 1.85 -26.85 1.74
C GLY A 44 1.37 -26.52 0.34
N VAL A 45 1.37 -25.23 -0.03
CA VAL A 45 1.06 -24.80 -1.41
C VAL A 45 2.02 -25.44 -2.40
N LYS A 46 3.33 -25.41 -2.14
CA LYS A 46 4.32 -26.08 -3.01
C LYS A 46 4.07 -27.56 -3.19
N VAL A 47 3.76 -28.28 -2.11
CA VAL A 47 3.39 -29.70 -2.18
C VAL A 47 2.14 -29.92 -3.04
N LEU A 48 1.13 -29.05 -2.94
CA LEU A 48 -0.06 -29.15 -3.80
C LEU A 48 0.28 -28.92 -5.28
N GLN A 49 1.16 -27.97 -5.58
CA GLN A 49 1.63 -27.74 -6.94
C GLN A 49 2.37 -28.98 -7.49
N GLU A 50 3.22 -29.61 -6.68
CA GLU A 50 3.99 -30.80 -7.08
C GLU A 50 3.12 -32.04 -7.26
N VAL A 51 2.20 -32.31 -6.32
CA VAL A 51 1.39 -33.54 -6.30
C VAL A 51 0.25 -33.49 -7.30
N PHE A 52 -0.33 -32.31 -7.53
CA PHE A 52 -1.56 -32.15 -8.31
C PHE A 52 -1.39 -31.30 -9.57
N ASP A 53 -0.18 -30.86 -9.92
CA ASP A 53 0.08 -29.85 -10.96
C ASP A 53 -0.77 -28.58 -10.74
N ALA A 54 -1.02 -28.25 -9.48
CA ALA A 54 -1.85 -27.12 -9.09
C ALA A 54 -1.15 -25.79 -9.43
N ARG A 55 -1.95 -24.76 -9.68
CA ARG A 55 -1.47 -23.42 -10.00
C ARG A 55 -2.11 -22.40 -9.08
N ILE A 56 -1.31 -21.46 -8.62
CA ILE A 56 -1.81 -20.27 -7.93
C ILE A 56 -2.50 -19.39 -8.97
N VAL A 57 -3.71 -18.91 -8.64
CA VAL A 57 -4.41 -17.88 -9.40
C VAL A 57 -4.20 -16.56 -8.65
N PRO A 58 -3.25 -15.70 -9.08
CA PRO A 58 -2.82 -14.53 -8.29
C PRO A 58 -3.97 -13.58 -7.92
N GLU A 59 -4.96 -13.46 -8.79
CA GLU A 59 -6.12 -12.59 -8.61
C GLU A 59 -7.04 -13.02 -7.46
N THR A 60 -6.89 -14.26 -6.99
CA THR A 60 -7.70 -14.85 -5.89
C THR A 60 -6.99 -14.82 -4.54
N VAL A 61 -5.73 -14.36 -4.49
CA VAL A 61 -4.99 -14.24 -3.24
C VAL A 61 -5.45 -12.96 -2.53
N HIS A 62 -5.90 -13.09 -1.28
CA HIS A 62 -6.37 -11.96 -0.47
C HIS A 62 -5.69 -11.95 0.90
N PRO A 63 -5.42 -10.76 1.48
CA PRO A 63 -4.94 -10.65 2.85
C PRO A 63 -5.93 -11.21 3.85
N ILE A 64 -5.42 -11.75 4.95
CA ILE A 64 -6.24 -12.08 6.12
C ILE A 64 -6.54 -10.77 6.86
N GLU A 65 -7.81 -10.55 7.22
CA GLU A 65 -8.26 -9.40 8.02
C GLU A 65 -8.02 -9.59 9.52
#